data_AF-A0A2R6IDY7-F1
#
_entry.id   AF-A0A2R6IDY7-F1
#
_cell.length_a   1.000
_cell.length_b   1.000
_cell.length_c   1.000
_cell.angle_alpha   90.00
_cell.angle_beta   90.00
_cell.angle_gamma   90.00
#
_symmetry.space_group_name_H-M   'P 1'
#
loop_
_entity.id
_entity.type
_entity.pdbx_description
1 polymer ?
#
loop_
_entity_poly.entity_id
_entity_poly.type
_entity_poly.pdbx_seq_one_letter_code
_entity_poly.pdbx_strand_id
1 'polypeptide(L)'
;MSRNARDGAAPADSGASESDRDPVLSVENLRTTFFTDKETIRAVDGVSFDIREGETVGVVGESGSGKSVTARSIMGLIDSPGRIVDGSIRFRDAGTVDRLARAYPGRTVDLRDVRGREDPVALVERLLDRGVTARELAGEEHAGEGAATLVESGAVDMRDLIDGGYAATLGVVDEDAFVVRDGSGGYVEVTSAPDRALRLLRGGGIAMIFQDPLTSLNPVYTVGNQIKEALRLHQGLTGAEATEEAVDLLEAVSIPDARRRVDEYPHQFSGGMRQRAVIAMALACQPELLICDEPTTALDVTIQAQILELLEDLQEEWGLSVVFITHDMGVIAEITDRVNVMYAGEFVESAPVEVLFGAPKHPYTRGLLESIPGRNAGADRLRTIEGEVPTPNEEPTYCRFVPRCPEAFDACEAVHPENVDVAGSDTEADHTAACLLYPEDMARGDAVAYHQAEGGGGTIRTVDADLDPDERTGVDPDASGDARRSGAEGEVTDDE
;
A
#
# COMPACT_ATOMS: atom_id res chain seq x y z
N MET A 1 -22.54 -17.85 -20.52
CA MET A 1 -21.76 -19.00 -21.03
C MET A 1 -20.53 -18.37 -21.69
N SER A 2 -19.29 -18.42 -21.20
CA SER A 2 -18.59 -19.37 -20.33
C SER A 2 -17.88 -18.57 -19.23
N ARG A 3 -18.28 -18.76 -17.97
CA ARG A 3 -17.58 -18.17 -16.82
C ARG A 3 -16.29 -18.96 -16.65
N ASN A 4 -15.13 -18.35 -16.85
CA ASN A 4 -13.91 -18.76 -16.15
C ASN A 4 -14.03 -18.26 -14.71
N ALA A 5 -15.05 -18.77 -14.01
CA ALA A 5 -15.02 -18.82 -12.56
C ALA A 5 -13.70 -19.54 -12.23
N ARG A 6 -12.86 -18.90 -11.40
CA ARG A 6 -11.73 -19.56 -10.75
C ARG A 6 -12.21 -20.96 -10.38
N ASP A 7 -11.59 -21.99 -10.95
CA ASP A 7 -11.95 -23.38 -10.65
C ASP A 7 -11.86 -23.54 -9.14
N GLY A 8 -13.03 -23.54 -8.50
CA GLY A 8 -13.23 -23.66 -7.07
C GLY A 8 -12.85 -25.07 -6.65
N ALA A 9 -11.55 -25.28 -6.46
CA ALA A 9 -11.07 -26.18 -5.44
C ALA A 9 -10.71 -25.31 -4.24
N ALA A 10 -11.68 -25.11 -3.34
CA ALA A 10 -11.34 -24.76 -1.97
C ALA A 10 -10.25 -25.74 -1.52
N PRO A 11 -9.06 -25.30 -1.08
CA PRO A 11 -8.09 -26.21 -0.51
C PRO A 11 -8.79 -26.90 0.65
N ALA A 12 -8.86 -28.23 0.57
CA ALA A 12 -9.39 -29.05 1.64
C ALA A 12 -8.72 -28.61 2.93
N ASP A 13 -9.55 -28.22 3.90
CA ASP A 13 -9.23 -27.93 5.29
C ASP A 13 -8.02 -28.75 5.77
N SER A 14 -6.85 -28.12 5.69
CA SER A 14 -5.58 -28.68 6.11
C SER A 14 -5.04 -27.89 7.28
N GLY A 15 -5.87 -27.66 8.32
CA GLY A 15 -5.43 -27.48 9.71
C GLY A 15 -4.29 -26.49 10.04
N ALA A 16 -3.96 -25.57 9.14
CA ALA A 16 -3.13 -24.40 9.42
C ALA A 16 -4.09 -23.28 9.83
N SER A 17 -3.82 -22.62 10.95
CA SER A 17 -4.67 -21.51 11.42
C SER A 17 -4.74 -20.42 10.35
N GLU A 18 -5.87 -19.70 10.26
CA GLU A 18 -6.04 -18.55 9.36
C GLU A 18 -4.95 -17.47 9.55
N SER A 19 -4.24 -17.51 10.68
CA SER A 19 -3.08 -16.68 11.01
C SER A 19 -1.78 -17.02 10.28
N ASP A 20 -1.72 -18.07 9.46
CA ASP A 20 -0.48 -18.64 8.90
C ASP A 20 -0.38 -18.52 7.36
N ARG A 21 -1.23 -17.70 6.72
CA ARG A 21 -1.10 -17.36 5.29
C ARG A 21 -0.37 -16.03 5.14
N ASP A 22 0.68 -16.03 4.33
CA ASP A 22 1.44 -14.82 4.02
C ASP A 22 0.53 -13.72 3.43
N PRO A 23 0.70 -12.45 3.81
CA PRO A 23 -0.12 -11.36 3.31
C PRO A 23 0.08 -11.11 1.81
N VAL A 24 -0.99 -10.71 1.11
CA VAL A 24 -0.97 -10.34 -0.32
C VAL A 24 -0.12 -9.08 -0.55
N LEU A 25 -0.14 -8.17 0.41
CA LEU A 25 0.74 -6.99 0.42
C LEU A 25 1.35 -6.84 1.82
N SER A 26 2.66 -6.61 1.87
CA SER A 26 3.36 -6.20 3.08
C SER A 26 4.11 -4.89 2.81
N VAL A 27 3.90 -3.90 3.67
CA VAL A 27 4.56 -2.60 3.64
C VAL A 27 5.34 -2.46 4.93
N GLU A 28 6.63 -2.16 4.83
CA GLU A 28 7.53 -2.06 5.97
C GLU A 28 8.32 -0.75 5.95
N ASN A 29 8.24 0.01 7.03
CA ASN A 29 8.96 1.26 7.28
C ASN A 29 8.97 2.18 6.04
N LEU A 30 7.82 2.28 5.36
CA LEU A 30 7.70 3.06 4.14
C LEU A 30 7.92 4.55 4.44
N ARG A 31 8.89 5.15 3.74
CA ARG A 31 9.17 6.59 3.84
C ARG A 31 9.13 7.23 2.46
N THR A 32 8.18 8.14 2.27
CA THR A 32 8.01 8.90 1.03
C THR A 32 8.17 10.38 1.31
N THR A 33 9.15 10.99 0.65
CA THR A 33 9.55 12.38 0.90
C THR A 33 9.53 13.20 -0.39
N PHE A 34 9.03 14.44 -0.30
CA PHE A 34 9.02 15.43 -1.38
C PHE A 34 10.08 16.50 -1.12
N PHE A 35 10.99 16.68 -2.09
CA PHE A 35 12.10 17.62 -2.01
C PHE A 35 11.78 18.88 -2.80
N THR A 36 11.15 19.85 -2.15
CA THR A 36 10.82 21.13 -2.79
C THR A 36 11.93 22.15 -2.57
N ASP A 37 11.96 23.22 -3.36
CA ASP A 37 12.93 24.32 -3.18
C ASP A 37 12.85 25.00 -1.81
N LYS A 38 11.70 24.87 -1.11
CA LYS A 38 11.44 25.56 0.16
C LYS A 38 11.62 24.65 1.36
N GLU A 39 11.17 23.41 1.25
CA GLU A 39 11.13 22.46 2.35
C GLU A 39 11.13 21.01 1.86
N THR A 40 11.57 20.12 2.75
CA THR A 40 11.50 18.67 2.57
C THR A 40 10.27 18.18 3.31
N ILE A 41 9.30 17.57 2.63
CA ILE A 41 8.04 17.13 3.22
C ILE A 41 8.02 15.60 3.31
N ARG A 42 7.97 15.07 4.53
CA ARG A 42 7.89 13.62 4.84
C ARG A 42 6.43 13.18 4.82
N ALA A 43 5.88 13.04 3.63
CA ALA A 43 4.46 12.76 3.43
C ALA A 43 4.02 11.37 3.93
N VAL A 44 4.95 10.41 3.97
CA VAL A 44 4.81 9.11 4.64
C VAL A 44 6.12 8.88 5.40
N ASP A 45 6.06 8.52 6.68
CA ASP A 45 7.24 8.40 7.53
C ASP A 45 7.14 7.19 8.46
N GLY A 46 7.72 6.07 8.07
CA GLY A 46 7.79 4.86 8.90
C GLY A 46 6.49 4.06 8.94
N VAL A 47 5.69 4.10 7.88
CA VAL A 47 4.43 3.35 7.82
C VAL A 47 4.69 1.87 7.54
N SER A 48 4.16 1.00 8.41
CA SER A 48 4.19 -0.45 8.25
C SER A 48 2.79 -1.04 8.42
N PHE A 49 2.38 -1.95 7.53
CA PHE A 49 1.14 -2.72 7.61
C PHE A 49 1.08 -3.82 6.57
N ASP A 50 0.28 -4.84 6.85
CA ASP A 50 0.02 -5.96 5.95
C ASP A 50 -1.44 -5.99 5.50
N ILE A 51 -1.71 -6.67 4.39
CA ILE A 51 -3.06 -6.95 3.88
C ILE A 51 -3.16 -8.44 3.61
N ARG A 52 -4.06 -9.12 4.33
CA ARG A 52 -4.34 -10.55 4.13
C ARG A 52 -5.25 -10.75 2.92
N GLU A 53 -5.24 -11.97 2.38
CA GLU A 53 -6.10 -12.33 1.24
C GLU A 53 -7.57 -12.14 1.60
N GLY A 54 -8.28 -11.32 0.80
CA GLY A 54 -9.69 -11.01 1.02
C GLY A 54 -9.95 -10.04 2.18
N GLU A 55 -8.93 -9.52 2.85
CA GLU A 55 -9.10 -8.50 3.91
C GLU A 55 -9.36 -7.12 3.30
N THR A 56 -10.26 -6.36 3.92
CA THR A 56 -10.41 -4.92 3.66
C THR A 56 -9.74 -4.11 4.76
N VAL A 57 -8.62 -3.47 4.41
CA VAL A 57 -7.85 -2.61 5.32
C VAL A 57 -8.16 -1.13 5.05
N GLY A 58 -8.64 -0.45 6.08
CA GLY A 58 -8.91 0.98 6.09
C GLY A 58 -7.66 1.83 6.35
N VAL A 59 -7.54 2.96 5.66
CA VAL A 59 -6.63 4.05 6.03
C VAL A 59 -7.43 5.34 6.16
N VAL A 60 -7.44 5.91 7.37
CA VAL A 60 -8.28 7.06 7.70
C VAL A 60 -7.50 8.20 8.34
N GLY A 61 -7.96 9.43 8.16
CA GLY A 61 -7.32 10.62 8.72
C GLY A 61 -7.75 11.88 8.00
N GLU A 62 -7.40 13.04 8.56
CA GLU A 62 -7.70 14.35 7.97
C GLU A 62 -7.02 14.55 6.59
N SER A 63 -7.49 15.54 5.83
CA SER A 63 -6.82 15.93 4.58
C SER A 63 -5.37 16.34 4.84
N GLY A 64 -4.46 15.92 3.97
CA GLY A 64 -3.03 16.19 4.11
C GLY A 64 -2.27 15.27 5.08
N SER A 65 -2.91 14.25 5.67
CA SER A 65 -2.22 13.32 6.58
C SER A 65 -1.29 12.31 5.90
N GLY A 66 -1.34 12.17 4.57
CA GLY A 66 -0.46 11.29 3.78
C GLY A 66 -1.13 10.09 3.11
N LYS A 67 -2.44 9.86 3.32
CA LYS A 67 -3.15 8.64 2.87
C LYS A 67 -2.99 8.33 1.37
N SER A 68 -3.30 9.31 0.51
CA SER A 68 -3.18 9.15 -0.95
C SER A 68 -1.72 9.00 -1.40
N VAL A 69 -0.76 9.54 -0.63
CA VAL A 69 0.68 9.34 -0.90
C VAL A 69 1.08 7.91 -0.60
N THR A 70 0.56 7.29 0.47
CA THR A 70 0.75 5.87 0.77
C THR A 70 0.26 4.99 -0.40
N ALA A 71 -0.97 5.21 -0.88
CA ALA A 71 -1.50 4.49 -2.04
C ALA A 71 -0.64 4.66 -3.31
N ARG A 72 -0.23 5.91 -3.61
CA ARG A 72 0.62 6.18 -4.78
C ARG A 72 2.01 5.56 -4.65
N SER A 73 2.55 5.46 -3.43
CA SER A 73 3.81 4.79 -3.17
C SER A 73 3.71 3.29 -3.48
N ILE A 74 2.64 2.63 -3.03
CA ILE A 74 2.34 1.22 -3.34
C ILE A 74 2.14 1.01 -4.85
N MET A 75 1.53 1.97 -5.53
CA MET A 75 1.36 1.89 -6.99
C MET A 75 2.64 2.23 -7.77
N GLY A 76 3.69 2.75 -7.13
CA GLY A 76 4.88 3.30 -7.81
C GLY A 76 4.58 4.53 -8.67
N LEU A 77 3.61 5.35 -8.26
CA LEU A 77 3.13 6.55 -8.94
C LEU A 77 3.56 7.85 -8.22
N ILE A 78 4.67 7.78 -7.47
CA ILE A 78 5.28 8.96 -6.88
C ILE A 78 6.20 9.59 -7.92
N ASP A 79 5.80 10.76 -8.41
CA ASP A 79 6.57 11.55 -9.35
C ASP A 79 7.42 12.61 -8.62
N SER A 80 8.47 13.09 -9.31
CA SER A 80 9.26 14.25 -8.86
C SER A 80 8.35 15.45 -8.53
N PRO A 81 8.58 16.15 -7.40
CA PRO A 81 9.76 16.10 -6.53
C PRO A 81 9.72 15.03 -5.42
N GLY A 82 8.77 14.10 -5.47
CA GLY A 82 8.64 12.98 -4.53
C GLY A 82 9.57 11.81 -4.86
N ARG A 83 10.01 11.09 -3.82
CA ARG A 83 10.63 9.76 -3.94
C ARG A 83 10.41 8.94 -2.67
N ILE A 84 10.35 7.62 -2.84
CA ILE A 84 10.48 6.68 -1.73
C ILE A 84 11.96 6.70 -1.33
N VAL A 85 12.26 7.08 -0.09
CA VAL A 85 13.63 7.21 0.43
C VAL A 85 14.07 6.01 1.25
N ASP A 86 13.11 5.25 1.78
CA ASP A 86 13.35 4.05 2.60
C ASP A 86 12.07 3.20 2.65
N GLY A 87 12.24 1.96 3.11
CA GLY A 87 11.18 0.97 3.29
C GLY A 87 11.04 -0.02 2.12
N SER A 88 10.21 -1.03 2.35
CA SER A 88 9.94 -2.14 1.42
C SER A 88 8.44 -2.28 1.17
N ILE A 89 8.08 -2.65 -0.05
CA ILE A 89 6.70 -2.94 -0.45
C ILE A 89 6.71 -4.27 -1.21
N ARG A 90 6.22 -5.32 -0.56
CA ARG A 90 6.23 -6.68 -1.09
C ARG A 90 4.82 -7.09 -1.50
N PHE A 91 4.66 -7.42 -2.78
CA PHE A 91 3.39 -7.94 -3.31
C PHE A 91 3.50 -9.44 -3.60
N ARG A 92 2.54 -10.22 -3.08
CA ARG A 92 2.49 -11.68 -3.19
C ARG A 92 1.24 -12.10 -3.95
N ASP A 93 1.47 -12.54 -5.18
CA ASP A 93 0.52 -13.32 -5.97
C ASP A 93 1.31 -14.29 -6.82
N ALA A 94 1.06 -15.59 -6.67
CA ALA A 94 1.77 -16.64 -7.38
C ALA A 94 1.72 -16.43 -8.90
N GLY A 95 0.57 -15.99 -9.44
CA GLY A 95 0.41 -15.77 -10.88
C GLY A 95 1.27 -14.61 -11.40
N THR A 96 1.28 -13.50 -10.68
CA THR A 96 2.04 -12.30 -11.00
C THR A 96 3.54 -12.50 -10.80
N VAL A 97 3.95 -13.12 -9.70
CA VAL A 97 5.35 -13.47 -9.42
C VAL A 97 5.89 -14.36 -10.53
N ASP A 98 5.17 -15.43 -10.90
CA ASP A 98 5.61 -16.32 -11.98
C ASP A 98 5.74 -15.60 -13.33
N ARG A 99 4.81 -14.69 -13.63
CA ARG A 99 4.80 -13.92 -14.87
C ARG A 99 5.99 -12.97 -14.95
N LEU A 100 6.26 -12.25 -13.86
CA LEU A 100 7.40 -11.33 -13.78
C LEU A 100 8.72 -12.09 -13.74
N ALA A 101 8.80 -13.22 -13.05
CA ALA A 101 9.98 -14.08 -13.03
C ALA A 101 10.37 -14.55 -14.44
N ARG A 102 9.38 -14.93 -15.26
CA ARG A 102 9.61 -15.32 -16.67
C ARG A 102 10.00 -14.14 -17.56
N ALA A 103 9.44 -12.96 -17.30
CA ALA A 103 9.74 -11.75 -18.06
C ALA A 103 11.12 -11.15 -17.72
N TYR A 104 11.58 -11.34 -16.47
CA TYR A 104 12.82 -10.77 -15.94
C TYR A 104 13.70 -11.83 -15.23
N PRO A 105 14.14 -12.89 -15.93
CA PRO A 105 14.92 -13.97 -15.30
C PRO A 105 16.25 -13.48 -14.70
N GLY A 106 16.84 -12.43 -15.27
CA GLY A 106 18.08 -11.82 -14.76
C GLY A 106 17.89 -10.89 -13.55
N ARG A 107 16.65 -10.59 -13.16
CA ARG A 107 16.29 -9.79 -11.98
C ARG A 107 15.38 -10.57 -11.01
N THR A 108 15.44 -11.89 -11.12
CA THR A 108 14.70 -12.84 -10.29
C THR A 108 15.67 -13.66 -9.46
N VAL A 109 15.40 -13.77 -8.17
CA VAL A 109 16.19 -14.59 -7.25
C VAL A 109 15.32 -15.72 -6.69
N ASP A 110 15.84 -16.94 -6.73
CA ASP A 110 15.23 -18.09 -6.05
C ASP A 110 15.97 -18.34 -4.73
N LEU A 111 15.30 -18.12 -3.61
CA LEU A 111 15.87 -18.23 -2.27
C LEU A 111 16.31 -19.66 -1.94
N ARG A 112 15.74 -20.67 -2.62
CA ARG A 112 16.18 -22.06 -2.44
C ARG A 112 17.61 -22.25 -2.96
N ASP A 113 17.97 -21.52 -4.03
CA ASP A 113 19.33 -21.53 -4.56
C ASP A 113 20.30 -20.78 -3.64
N VAL A 114 19.84 -19.69 -3.02
CA VAL A 114 20.63 -18.94 -2.03
C VAL A 114 20.85 -19.75 -0.75
N ARG A 115 19.80 -20.36 -0.19
CA ARG A 115 19.87 -21.24 1.00
C ARG A 115 20.83 -22.40 0.81
N GLY A 116 21.03 -22.86 -0.43
CA GLY A 116 22.03 -23.87 -0.76
C GLY A 116 23.48 -23.38 -0.80
N ARG A 117 23.71 -22.06 -0.80
CA ARG A 117 25.04 -21.43 -1.01
C ARG A 117 25.55 -20.65 0.21
N GLU A 118 24.66 -20.03 0.98
CA GLU A 118 24.99 -19.15 2.10
C GLU A 118 24.58 -19.76 3.45
N ASP A 119 25.41 -19.58 4.49
CA ASP A 119 25.13 -20.00 5.86
C ASP A 119 24.26 -18.94 6.57
N PRO A 120 23.06 -19.29 7.08
CA PRO A 120 22.17 -18.36 7.77
C PRO A 120 22.84 -17.65 8.95
N VAL A 121 23.66 -18.35 9.74
CA VAL A 121 24.33 -17.74 10.91
C VAL A 121 25.30 -16.65 10.46
N ALA A 122 26.08 -16.91 9.41
CA ALA A 122 27.02 -15.94 8.85
C ALA A 122 26.33 -14.73 8.19
N LEU A 123 25.09 -14.89 7.74
CA LEU A 123 24.27 -13.77 7.25
C LEU A 123 23.78 -12.91 8.41
N VAL A 124 23.22 -13.50 9.46
CA VAL A 124 22.82 -12.76 10.66
C VAL A 124 24.01 -12.03 11.28
N GLU A 125 25.19 -12.66 11.37
CA GLU A 125 26.42 -11.99 11.86
C GLU A 125 26.77 -10.76 11.02
N ARG A 126 26.69 -10.84 9.69
CA ARG A 126 26.92 -9.69 8.80
C ARG A 126 25.92 -8.55 9.02
N LEU A 127 24.68 -8.84 9.41
CA LEU A 127 23.69 -7.82 9.73
C LEU A 127 23.94 -7.15 11.07
N LEU A 128 24.26 -7.95 12.09
CA LEU A 128 24.69 -7.44 13.39
C LEU A 128 25.91 -6.52 13.25
N ASP A 129 26.90 -6.92 12.44
CA ASP A 129 28.08 -6.10 12.14
C ASP A 129 27.76 -4.81 11.37
N ARG A 130 26.63 -4.77 10.64
CA ARG A 130 26.16 -3.61 9.89
C ARG A 130 25.25 -2.68 10.69
N GLY A 131 24.99 -3.01 11.95
CA GLY A 131 24.22 -2.19 12.88
C GLY A 131 22.75 -2.58 13.01
N VAL A 132 22.30 -3.64 12.33
CA VAL A 132 20.98 -4.22 12.57
C VAL A 132 21.04 -4.96 13.89
N THR A 133 20.10 -4.72 14.79
CA THR A 133 20.09 -5.30 16.13
C THR A 133 19.32 -6.63 16.15
N ALA A 134 19.63 -7.50 17.11
CA ALA A 134 18.86 -8.72 17.34
C ALA A 134 17.36 -8.42 17.60
N ARG A 135 17.09 -7.27 18.22
CA ARG A 135 15.74 -6.74 18.42
C ARG A 135 15.01 -6.47 17.10
N GLU A 136 15.67 -5.82 16.15
CA GLU A 136 15.10 -5.53 14.83
C GLU A 136 14.89 -6.79 13.98
N LEU A 137 15.64 -7.87 14.26
CA LEU A 137 15.53 -9.13 13.53
C LEU A 137 14.47 -10.08 14.10
N ALA A 138 14.28 -10.10 15.42
CA ALA A 138 13.51 -11.13 16.11
C ALA A 138 12.60 -10.61 17.23
N GLY A 139 12.49 -9.30 17.40
CA GLY A 139 11.69 -8.70 18.47
C GLY A 139 12.41 -8.59 19.82
N GLU A 140 11.72 -7.97 20.77
CA GLU A 140 12.30 -7.52 22.04
C GLU A 140 12.73 -8.67 22.97
N GLU A 141 12.07 -9.82 22.88
CA GLU A 141 12.41 -11.02 23.65
C GLU A 141 13.78 -11.62 23.28
N HIS A 142 14.27 -11.31 22.08
CA HIS A 142 15.56 -11.73 21.54
C HIS A 142 16.62 -10.61 21.61
N ALA A 143 16.33 -9.51 22.30
CA ALA A 143 17.26 -8.38 22.42
C ALA A 143 18.58 -8.79 23.09
N GLY A 144 19.69 -8.63 22.36
CA GLY A 144 21.04 -8.96 22.84
C GLY A 144 21.47 -10.41 22.60
N GLU A 145 20.65 -11.23 21.94
CA GLU A 145 21.05 -12.56 21.48
C GLU A 145 22.04 -12.49 20.31
N GLY A 146 22.93 -13.49 20.23
CA GLY A 146 23.88 -13.62 19.13
C GLY A 146 23.28 -14.34 17.93
N ALA A 147 23.89 -14.15 16.75
CA ALA A 147 23.45 -14.72 15.48
C ALA A 147 23.14 -16.22 15.52
N ALA A 148 24.02 -17.02 16.12
CA ALA A 148 23.80 -18.47 16.24
C ALA A 148 22.55 -18.80 17.06
N THR A 149 22.32 -18.10 18.17
CA THR A 149 21.14 -18.30 19.02
C THR A 149 19.86 -17.95 18.28
N LEU A 150 19.85 -16.82 17.56
CA LEU A 150 18.71 -16.35 16.77
C LEU A 150 18.30 -17.36 15.68
N VAL A 151 19.27 -17.95 15.00
CA VAL A 151 19.00 -18.96 13.95
C VAL A 151 18.62 -20.31 14.53
N GLU A 152 19.32 -20.77 15.58
CA GLU A 152 19.07 -22.08 16.19
C GLU A 152 17.72 -22.15 16.93
N SER A 153 17.28 -21.04 17.52
CA SER A 153 15.95 -20.92 18.15
C SER A 153 14.82 -20.86 17.12
N GLY A 154 15.15 -20.60 15.84
CA GLY A 154 14.18 -20.32 14.79
C GLY A 154 13.59 -18.91 14.88
N ALA A 155 14.15 -18.03 15.72
CA ALA A 155 13.72 -16.64 15.84
C ALA A 155 14.05 -15.81 14.60
N VAL A 156 15.07 -16.24 13.83
CA VAL A 156 15.43 -15.67 12.53
C VAL A 156 15.76 -16.79 11.55
N ASP A 157 14.93 -17.00 10.52
CA ASP A 157 15.26 -17.83 9.36
C ASP A 157 15.78 -16.96 8.19
N MET A 158 16.42 -17.62 7.23
CA MET A 158 16.73 -17.07 5.91
C MET A 158 15.53 -16.43 5.21
N ARG A 159 14.31 -16.88 5.52
CA ARG A 159 13.07 -16.25 5.05
C ARG A 159 12.95 -14.85 5.64
N ASP A 160 13.03 -14.74 6.95
CA ASP A 160 12.84 -13.50 7.71
C ASP A 160 13.92 -12.47 7.40
N LEU A 161 15.17 -12.91 7.17
CA LEU A 161 16.25 -12.02 6.73
C LEU A 161 15.98 -11.40 5.37
N ILE A 162 15.32 -12.13 4.49
CA ILE A 162 15.07 -11.69 3.12
C ILE A 162 13.76 -10.92 3.05
N ASP A 163 12.76 -11.42 3.75
CA ASP A 163 11.47 -10.79 3.93
C ASP A 163 11.61 -9.46 4.66
N GLY A 164 12.40 -9.35 5.73
CA GLY A 164 12.70 -8.07 6.40
C GLY A 164 13.56 -7.10 5.58
N GLY A 165 13.68 -7.30 4.27
CA GLY A 165 14.38 -6.38 3.35
C GLY A 165 15.89 -6.42 3.44
N TYR A 166 16.49 -7.27 4.29
CA TYR A 166 17.93 -7.33 4.46
C TYR A 166 18.65 -8.08 3.34
N ALA A 167 17.93 -8.70 2.39
CA ALA A 167 18.53 -9.46 1.30
C ALA A 167 19.53 -8.63 0.47
N ALA A 168 19.17 -7.39 0.13
CA ALA A 168 20.04 -6.48 -0.63
C ALA A 168 21.24 -6.05 0.24
N THR A 169 20.96 -5.72 1.50
CA THR A 169 21.99 -5.41 2.51
C THR A 169 22.97 -6.58 2.71
N LEU A 170 22.52 -7.81 2.56
CA LEU A 170 23.34 -9.01 2.72
C LEU A 170 24.16 -9.37 1.47
N GLY A 171 23.91 -8.71 0.34
CA GLY A 171 24.47 -9.08 -0.96
C GLY A 171 23.99 -10.45 -1.43
N VAL A 172 22.83 -10.90 -0.93
CA VAL A 172 22.20 -12.18 -1.23
C VAL A 172 21.37 -12.09 -2.51
N VAL A 173 20.80 -10.92 -2.77
CA VAL A 173 20.18 -10.54 -4.03
C VAL A 173 21.04 -9.48 -4.71
N ASP A 174 21.02 -9.42 -6.03
CA ASP A 174 21.58 -8.30 -6.79
C ASP A 174 20.78 -7.02 -6.44
N GLU A 175 21.41 -5.84 -6.39
CA GLU A 175 20.71 -4.57 -6.04
C GLU A 175 19.56 -4.24 -7.01
N ASP A 176 19.55 -4.87 -8.18
CA ASP A 176 18.54 -4.73 -9.23
C ASP A 176 17.44 -5.82 -9.21
N ALA A 177 17.57 -6.84 -8.35
CA ALA A 177 16.60 -7.92 -8.27
C ALA A 177 15.35 -7.45 -7.53
N PHE A 178 14.18 -7.71 -8.13
CA PHE A 178 12.91 -7.26 -7.59
C PHE A 178 11.85 -8.37 -7.58
N VAL A 179 12.18 -9.55 -8.09
CA VAL A 179 11.32 -10.74 -7.99
C VAL A 179 12.05 -11.77 -7.15
N VAL A 180 11.40 -12.24 -6.10
CA VAL A 180 11.95 -13.24 -5.18
C VAL A 180 11.05 -14.46 -5.20
N ARG A 181 11.60 -15.67 -5.20
CA ARG A 181 10.86 -16.94 -5.14
C ARG A 181 11.41 -17.78 -3.98
N ASP A 182 10.55 -18.33 -3.15
CA ASP A 182 10.94 -18.93 -1.87
C ASP A 182 10.32 -20.32 -1.62
N GLY A 183 9.66 -20.91 -2.63
CA GLY A 183 9.02 -22.22 -2.53
C GLY A 183 7.56 -22.17 -2.03
N SER A 184 7.16 -21.09 -1.35
CA SER A 184 5.76 -20.78 -1.00
C SER A 184 5.07 -19.90 -2.05
N GLY A 185 5.81 -19.30 -2.97
CA GLY A 185 5.25 -18.60 -4.13
C GLY A 185 6.10 -17.40 -4.55
N GLY A 186 6.80 -16.79 -3.59
CA GLY A 186 7.62 -15.61 -3.80
C GLY A 186 6.88 -14.30 -3.64
N TYR A 187 7.56 -13.20 -3.96
CA TYR A 187 7.02 -11.84 -3.94
C TYR A 187 7.71 -10.94 -4.97
N VAL A 188 7.08 -9.79 -5.22
CA VAL A 188 7.61 -8.70 -6.02
C VAL A 188 7.94 -7.53 -5.08
N GLU A 189 9.19 -7.09 -5.07
CA GLU A 189 9.61 -5.86 -4.38
C GLU A 189 9.28 -4.65 -5.27
N VAL A 190 8.20 -3.96 -4.94
CA VAL A 190 7.65 -2.86 -5.74
C VAL A 190 8.61 -1.67 -5.76
N THR A 191 9.31 -1.39 -4.66
CA THR A 191 10.23 -0.24 -4.56
C THR A 191 11.44 -0.35 -5.51
N SER A 192 11.83 -1.58 -5.83
CA SER A 192 12.98 -1.88 -6.71
C SER A 192 12.55 -2.25 -8.14
N ALA A 193 11.25 -2.45 -8.37
CA ALA A 193 10.73 -2.85 -9.67
C ALA A 193 10.86 -1.70 -10.70
N PRO A 194 11.42 -1.96 -11.90
CA PRO A 194 11.48 -0.95 -12.94
C PRO A 194 10.08 -0.64 -13.48
N ASP A 195 9.92 0.55 -14.05
CA ASP A 195 8.66 1.05 -14.61
C ASP A 195 7.92 0.08 -15.54
N ARG A 196 8.68 -0.65 -16.37
CA ARG A 196 8.12 -1.67 -17.27
C ARG A 196 7.56 -2.88 -16.52
N ALA A 197 8.16 -3.27 -15.40
CA ALA A 197 7.65 -4.32 -14.54
C ALA A 197 6.45 -3.82 -13.73
N LEU A 198 6.50 -2.59 -13.20
CA LEU A 198 5.36 -1.96 -12.52
C LEU A 198 4.13 -1.87 -13.45
N ARG A 199 4.30 -1.62 -14.75
CA ARG A 199 3.19 -1.68 -15.72
C ARG A 199 2.57 -3.07 -15.87
N LEU A 200 3.32 -4.14 -15.63
CA LEU A 200 2.78 -5.52 -15.66
C LEU A 200 2.12 -5.90 -14.34
N LEU A 201 2.62 -5.37 -13.23
CA LEU A 201 2.01 -5.48 -11.90
C LEU A 201 0.68 -4.73 -11.85
N ARG A 202 0.63 -3.51 -12.39
CA ARG A 202 -0.57 -2.70 -12.52
C ARG A 202 -1.58 -3.36 -13.46
N GLY A 203 -2.84 -3.31 -13.09
CA GLY A 203 -3.94 -3.93 -13.81
C GLY A 203 -4.23 -5.33 -13.27
N GLY A 204 -3.32 -6.30 -13.50
CA GLY A 204 -3.56 -7.70 -13.14
C GLY A 204 -3.21 -8.10 -11.71
N GLY A 205 -2.20 -7.45 -11.10
CA GLY A 205 -1.87 -7.69 -9.69
C GLY A 205 -2.54 -6.65 -8.79
N ILE A 206 -2.25 -5.37 -9.03
CA ILE A 206 -2.78 -4.25 -8.25
C ILE A 206 -3.53 -3.28 -9.17
N ALA A 207 -4.72 -2.86 -8.77
CA ALA A 207 -5.47 -1.79 -9.41
C ALA A 207 -5.80 -0.67 -8.42
N MET A 208 -6.08 0.52 -8.93
CA MET A 208 -6.42 1.68 -8.11
C MET A 208 -7.62 2.44 -8.68
N ILE A 209 -8.53 2.85 -7.81
CA ILE A 209 -9.59 3.81 -8.05
C ILE A 209 -9.15 5.15 -7.44
N PHE A 210 -8.98 6.17 -8.28
CA PHE A 210 -8.57 7.50 -7.83
C PHE A 210 -9.75 8.34 -7.32
N GLN A 211 -9.44 9.32 -6.46
CA GLN A 211 -10.38 10.22 -5.78
C GLN A 211 -11.36 10.99 -6.68
N ASP A 212 -11.04 11.23 -7.96
CA ASP A 212 -11.94 11.88 -8.92
C ASP A 212 -12.11 11.06 -10.21
N PRO A 213 -13.32 10.53 -10.48
CA PRO A 213 -13.62 9.80 -11.71
C PRO A 213 -13.37 10.58 -13.00
N LEU A 214 -13.52 11.91 -12.98
CA LEU A 214 -13.29 12.74 -14.17
C LEU A 214 -11.82 12.91 -14.50
N THR A 215 -10.94 12.76 -13.50
CA THR A 215 -9.49 12.71 -13.76
C THR A 215 -9.07 11.35 -14.32
N SER A 216 -9.84 10.30 -14.01
CA SER A 216 -9.58 8.93 -14.47
C SER A 216 -10.15 8.65 -15.85
N LEU A 217 -11.31 9.23 -16.17
CA LEU A 217 -11.99 9.03 -17.46
C LEU A 217 -11.63 10.14 -18.45
N ASN A 218 -11.11 9.75 -19.61
CA ASN A 218 -10.90 10.66 -20.71
C ASN A 218 -12.26 11.04 -21.37
N PRO A 219 -12.64 12.32 -21.40
CA PRO A 219 -13.96 12.74 -21.87
C PRO A 219 -14.16 12.61 -23.38
N VAL A 220 -13.10 12.43 -24.17
CA VAL A 220 -13.18 12.32 -25.64
C VAL A 220 -13.30 10.88 -26.15
N TYR A 221 -13.26 9.89 -25.25
CA TYR A 221 -13.46 8.48 -25.58
C TYR A 221 -14.72 7.94 -24.90
N THR A 222 -15.34 6.93 -25.50
CA THR A 222 -16.46 6.23 -24.87
C THR A 222 -15.98 5.43 -23.68
N VAL A 223 -16.87 5.17 -22.72
CA VAL A 223 -16.58 4.38 -21.52
C VAL A 223 -16.10 2.98 -21.91
N GLY A 224 -16.80 2.32 -22.83
CA GLY A 224 -16.42 0.99 -23.30
C GLY A 224 -15.07 0.96 -24.01
N ASN A 225 -14.70 2.01 -24.74
CA ASN A 225 -13.37 2.06 -25.39
C ASN A 225 -12.24 2.11 -24.36
N GLN A 226 -12.44 2.81 -23.24
CA GLN A 226 -11.44 2.90 -22.17
C GLN A 226 -11.28 1.57 -21.43
N ILE A 227 -12.40 0.87 -21.14
CA ILE A 227 -12.36 -0.49 -20.57
C ILE A 227 -11.67 -1.47 -21.52
N LYS A 228 -12.04 -1.44 -22.82
CA LYS A 228 -11.41 -2.27 -23.85
C LYS A 228 -9.92 -1.99 -24.02
N GLU A 229 -9.47 -0.76 -23.77
CA GLU A 229 -8.05 -0.43 -23.82
C GLU A 229 -7.27 -1.18 -22.73
N ALA A 230 -7.77 -1.18 -21.49
CA ALA A 230 -7.17 -1.96 -20.40
C ALA A 230 -7.13 -3.45 -20.74
N LEU A 231 -8.26 -4.02 -21.19
CA LEU A 231 -8.37 -5.43 -21.62
C LEU A 231 -7.37 -5.77 -22.74
N ARG A 232 -7.22 -4.89 -23.73
CA ARG A 232 -6.28 -5.09 -24.84
C ARG A 232 -4.82 -5.07 -24.36
N LEU A 233 -4.47 -4.11 -23.50
CA LEU A 233 -3.09 -3.91 -23.06
C LEU A 233 -2.62 -5.01 -22.10
N HIS A 234 -3.48 -5.48 -21.21
CA HIS A 234 -3.09 -6.39 -20.13
C HIS A 234 -3.57 -7.83 -20.33
N GLN A 235 -4.67 -8.05 -21.07
CA GLN A 235 -5.21 -9.39 -21.36
C GLN A 235 -5.11 -9.81 -22.83
N GLY A 236 -4.79 -8.89 -23.75
CA GLY A 236 -4.71 -9.19 -25.19
C GLY A 236 -6.06 -9.37 -25.89
N LEU A 237 -7.17 -9.11 -25.19
CA LEU A 237 -8.53 -9.19 -25.72
C LEU A 237 -8.77 -8.08 -26.77
N THR A 238 -9.40 -8.42 -27.90
CA THR A 238 -9.67 -7.45 -28.98
C THR A 238 -11.03 -7.66 -29.64
N GLY A 239 -11.50 -6.66 -30.39
CA GLY A 239 -12.66 -6.77 -31.26
C GLY A 239 -13.98 -7.00 -30.51
N ALA A 240 -14.75 -7.99 -30.97
CA ALA A 240 -16.05 -8.32 -30.40
C ALA A 240 -15.94 -8.92 -29.00
N GLU A 241 -14.90 -9.71 -28.74
CA GLU A 241 -14.67 -10.34 -27.44
C GLU A 241 -14.40 -9.29 -26.35
N ALA A 242 -13.51 -8.33 -26.63
CA ALA A 242 -13.27 -7.21 -25.71
C ALA A 242 -14.52 -6.34 -25.49
N THR A 243 -15.39 -6.22 -26.51
CA THR A 243 -16.64 -5.46 -26.38
C THR A 243 -17.65 -6.19 -25.50
N GLU A 244 -17.76 -7.51 -25.61
CA GLU A 244 -18.61 -8.30 -24.73
C GLU A 244 -18.11 -8.23 -23.29
N GLU A 245 -16.81 -8.43 -23.07
CA GLU A 245 -16.21 -8.33 -21.74
C GLU A 245 -16.41 -6.94 -21.11
N ALA A 246 -16.27 -5.86 -21.90
CA ALA A 246 -16.54 -4.51 -21.41
C ALA A 246 -18.02 -4.30 -21.03
N VAL A 247 -18.95 -4.99 -21.69
CA VAL A 247 -20.37 -4.97 -21.31
C VAL A 247 -20.56 -5.75 -20.01
N ASP A 248 -19.99 -6.95 -19.90
CA ASP A 248 -20.09 -7.78 -18.70
C ASP A 248 -19.53 -7.06 -17.46
N LEU A 249 -18.39 -6.37 -17.60
CA LEU A 249 -17.81 -5.53 -16.53
C LEU A 249 -18.74 -4.38 -16.13
N LEU A 250 -19.39 -3.72 -17.09
CA LEU A 250 -20.36 -2.66 -16.81
C LEU A 250 -21.63 -3.22 -16.13
N GLU A 251 -22.05 -4.44 -16.48
CA GLU A 251 -23.15 -5.13 -15.81
C GLU A 251 -22.80 -5.51 -14.37
N ALA A 252 -21.57 -6.01 -14.13
CA ALA A 252 -21.08 -6.35 -12.79
C ALA A 252 -21.13 -5.15 -11.84
N VAL A 253 -20.71 -3.97 -12.30
CA VAL A 253 -20.81 -2.73 -11.52
C VAL A 253 -22.21 -2.10 -11.52
N SER A 254 -23.23 -2.82 -11.99
CA SER A 254 -24.63 -2.39 -12.03
C SER A 254 -24.91 -1.13 -12.85
N ILE A 255 -24.25 -0.97 -14.00
CA ILE A 255 -24.65 0.04 -14.99
C ILE A 255 -25.90 -0.44 -15.73
N PRO A 256 -27.02 0.31 -15.67
CA PRO A 256 -28.25 -0.08 -16.34
C PRO A 256 -28.06 -0.07 -17.86
N ASP A 257 -28.70 -1.01 -18.57
CA ASP A 257 -28.56 -1.22 -20.02
C ASP A 257 -27.10 -1.11 -20.52
N ALA A 258 -26.16 -1.76 -19.83
CA ALA A 258 -24.73 -1.70 -20.11
C ALA A 258 -24.39 -1.86 -21.60
N ARG A 259 -25.02 -2.82 -22.28
CA ARG A 259 -24.85 -3.07 -23.72
C ARG A 259 -25.16 -1.86 -24.61
N ARG A 260 -26.08 -0.98 -24.22
CA ARG A 260 -26.37 0.27 -24.94
C ARG A 260 -25.41 1.39 -24.51
N ARG A 261 -25.02 1.41 -23.23
CA ARG A 261 -24.23 2.47 -22.61
C ARG A 261 -22.72 2.32 -22.82
N VAL A 262 -22.24 1.18 -23.26
CA VAL A 262 -20.82 0.93 -23.59
C VAL A 262 -20.27 1.92 -24.63
N ASP A 263 -21.13 2.42 -25.52
CA ASP A 263 -20.78 3.40 -26.55
C ASP A 263 -21.04 4.86 -26.13
N GLU A 264 -21.44 5.11 -24.87
CA GLU A 264 -21.63 6.46 -24.34
C GLU A 264 -20.33 7.05 -23.80
N TYR A 265 -20.26 8.37 -23.82
CA TYR A 265 -19.15 9.15 -23.29
C TYR A 265 -19.33 9.46 -21.80
N PRO A 266 -18.25 9.72 -21.04
CA PRO A 266 -18.33 10.04 -19.61
C PRO A 266 -19.31 11.15 -19.26
N HIS A 267 -19.40 12.20 -20.09
CA HIS A 267 -20.31 13.32 -19.85
C HIS A 267 -21.80 12.96 -19.98
N GLN A 268 -22.13 11.80 -20.55
CA GLN A 268 -23.50 11.27 -20.64
C GLN A 268 -23.88 10.43 -19.40
N PHE A 269 -22.90 10.04 -18.57
CA PHE A 269 -23.10 9.31 -17.32
C PHE A 269 -23.37 10.27 -16.15
N SER A 270 -24.19 9.82 -15.18
CA SER A 270 -24.31 10.47 -13.86
C SER A 270 -23.03 10.31 -13.04
N GLY A 271 -22.89 11.04 -11.93
CA GLY A 271 -21.72 10.92 -11.04
C GLY A 271 -21.49 9.48 -10.58
N GLY A 272 -22.52 8.82 -10.04
CA GLY A 272 -22.45 7.41 -9.64
C GLY A 272 -22.17 6.44 -10.80
N MET A 273 -22.70 6.71 -12.00
CA MET A 273 -22.37 5.89 -13.19
C MET A 273 -20.91 6.05 -13.60
N ARG A 274 -20.34 7.26 -13.50
CA ARG A 274 -18.90 7.48 -13.75
C ARG A 274 -18.04 6.74 -12.73
N GLN A 275 -18.43 6.77 -11.45
CA GLN A 275 -17.74 6.00 -10.41
C GLN A 275 -17.74 4.51 -10.74
N ARG A 276 -18.92 3.94 -11.04
CA ARG A 276 -19.07 2.54 -11.44
C ARG A 276 -18.24 2.20 -12.68
N ALA A 277 -18.19 3.09 -13.68
CA ALA A 277 -17.35 2.90 -14.86
C ALA A 277 -15.84 2.86 -14.53
N VAL A 278 -15.38 3.68 -13.58
CA VAL A 278 -13.99 3.64 -13.11
C VAL A 278 -13.71 2.35 -12.34
N ILE A 279 -14.64 1.89 -11.50
CA ILE A 279 -14.54 0.58 -10.82
C ILE A 279 -14.44 -0.55 -11.86
N ALA A 280 -15.31 -0.56 -12.87
CA ALA A 280 -15.28 -1.56 -13.94
C ALA A 280 -13.95 -1.59 -14.70
N MET A 281 -13.36 -0.41 -14.93
CA MET A 281 -12.05 -0.29 -15.56
C MET A 281 -10.91 -0.81 -14.67
N ALA A 282 -10.95 -0.53 -13.36
CA ALA A 282 -9.99 -1.06 -12.39
C ALA A 282 -10.08 -2.60 -12.29
N LEU A 283 -11.29 -3.14 -12.35
CA LEU A 283 -11.59 -4.57 -12.30
C LEU A 283 -11.34 -5.31 -13.61
N ALA A 284 -11.15 -4.58 -14.72
CA ALA A 284 -11.06 -5.18 -16.06
C ALA A 284 -9.94 -6.23 -16.18
N CYS A 285 -8.91 -6.15 -15.34
CA CYS A 285 -7.78 -7.07 -15.36
C CYS A 285 -7.79 -8.08 -14.21
N GLN A 286 -8.90 -8.16 -13.46
CA GLN A 286 -9.07 -9.05 -12.30
C GLN A 286 -7.90 -8.94 -11.31
N PRO A 287 -7.68 -7.74 -10.71
CA PRO A 287 -6.59 -7.54 -9.77
C PRO A 287 -6.75 -8.41 -8.53
N GLU A 288 -5.67 -8.78 -7.85
CA GLU A 288 -5.73 -9.42 -6.53
C GLU A 288 -5.89 -8.39 -5.40
N LEU A 289 -5.38 -7.18 -5.63
CA LEU A 289 -5.47 -6.04 -4.70
C LEU A 289 -6.10 -4.82 -5.37
N LEU A 290 -7.15 -4.29 -4.77
CA LEU A 290 -7.82 -3.05 -5.18
C LEU A 290 -7.57 -1.95 -4.15
N ILE A 291 -6.97 -0.84 -4.58
CA ILE A 291 -6.78 0.36 -3.76
C ILE A 291 -7.84 1.39 -4.11
N CYS A 292 -8.67 1.74 -3.14
CA CYS A 292 -9.74 2.72 -3.26
C CYS A 292 -9.33 4.02 -2.56
N ASP A 293 -8.91 5.04 -3.32
CA ASP A 293 -8.55 6.35 -2.78
C ASP A 293 -9.75 7.29 -2.82
N GLU A 294 -10.45 7.43 -1.69
CA GLU A 294 -11.64 8.27 -1.56
C GLU A 294 -12.72 7.99 -2.64
N PRO A 295 -13.13 6.71 -2.84
CA PRO A 295 -13.97 6.29 -3.98
C PRO A 295 -15.39 6.85 -3.93
N THR A 296 -15.83 7.41 -2.81
CA THR A 296 -17.18 7.95 -2.63
C THR A 296 -17.20 9.47 -2.47
N THR A 297 -16.04 10.12 -2.59
CA THR A 297 -15.96 11.58 -2.48
C THR A 297 -16.77 12.25 -3.59
N ALA A 298 -17.46 13.35 -3.25
CA ALA A 298 -18.35 14.11 -4.14
C ALA A 298 -19.60 13.37 -4.65
N LEU A 299 -19.97 12.23 -4.06
CA LEU A 299 -21.25 11.54 -4.30
C LEU A 299 -22.27 11.92 -3.21
N ASP A 300 -23.57 11.81 -3.52
CA ASP A 300 -24.61 11.91 -2.50
C ASP A 300 -24.65 10.66 -1.63
N VAL A 301 -25.18 10.78 -0.40
CA VAL A 301 -25.20 9.71 0.61
C VAL A 301 -25.88 8.43 0.10
N THR A 302 -26.88 8.54 -0.78
CA THR A 302 -27.57 7.35 -1.32
C THR A 302 -26.67 6.61 -2.31
N ILE A 303 -26.03 7.35 -3.22
CA ILE A 303 -25.09 6.76 -4.17
C ILE A 303 -23.84 6.21 -3.47
N GLN A 304 -23.34 6.90 -2.45
CA GLN A 304 -22.24 6.40 -1.62
C GLN A 304 -22.56 5.00 -1.05
N ALA A 305 -23.69 4.83 -0.37
CA ALA A 305 -24.09 3.53 0.18
C ALA A 305 -24.16 2.44 -0.90
N GLN A 306 -24.70 2.75 -2.08
CA GLN A 306 -24.76 1.79 -3.20
C GLN A 306 -23.39 1.47 -3.83
N ILE A 307 -22.38 2.32 -3.64
CA ILE A 307 -21.01 2.05 -4.08
C ILE A 307 -20.28 1.20 -3.05
N LEU A 308 -20.51 1.44 -1.75
CA LEU A 308 -19.96 0.60 -0.68
C LEU A 308 -20.49 -0.83 -0.78
N GLU A 309 -21.82 -0.99 -0.87
CA GLU A 309 -22.47 -2.29 -1.08
C GLU A 309 -21.94 -3.01 -2.34
N LEU A 310 -21.73 -2.26 -3.43
CA LEU A 310 -21.11 -2.83 -4.64
C LEU A 310 -19.68 -3.34 -4.37
N LEU A 311 -18.85 -2.58 -3.65
CA LEU A 311 -17.47 -2.96 -3.38
C LEU A 311 -17.39 -4.18 -2.44
N GLU A 312 -18.28 -4.26 -1.45
CA GLU A 312 -18.45 -5.43 -0.58
C GLU A 312 -18.84 -6.67 -1.40
N ASP A 313 -19.90 -6.57 -2.21
CA ASP A 313 -20.35 -7.67 -3.08
C ASP A 313 -19.23 -8.18 -4.00
N LEU A 314 -18.44 -7.26 -4.58
CA LEU A 314 -17.32 -7.60 -5.45
C LEU A 314 -16.16 -8.25 -4.69
N GLN A 315 -15.86 -7.77 -3.48
CA GLN A 315 -14.83 -8.35 -2.63
C GLN A 315 -15.19 -9.79 -2.24
N GLU A 316 -16.44 -10.03 -1.83
CA GLU A 316 -16.93 -11.37 -1.49
C GLU A 316 -16.97 -12.32 -2.70
N GLU A 317 -17.49 -11.85 -3.84
CA GLU A 317 -17.66 -12.72 -5.01
C GLU A 317 -16.30 -13.07 -5.65
N TRP A 318 -15.34 -12.13 -5.68
CA TRP A 318 -14.10 -12.28 -6.43
C TRP A 318 -12.90 -12.60 -5.54
N GLY A 319 -13.03 -12.50 -4.21
CA GLY A 319 -11.94 -12.71 -3.26
C GLY A 319 -10.87 -11.61 -3.36
N LEU A 320 -11.30 -10.36 -3.57
CA LEU A 320 -10.40 -9.21 -3.72
C LEU A 320 -9.88 -8.77 -2.35
N SER A 321 -8.60 -8.47 -2.25
CA SER A 321 -8.08 -7.73 -1.10
C SER A 321 -8.26 -6.23 -1.36
N VAL A 322 -8.64 -5.44 -0.35
CA VAL A 322 -9.01 -4.03 -0.55
C VAL A 322 -8.24 -3.12 0.41
N VAL A 323 -7.65 -2.05 -0.11
CA VAL A 323 -7.25 -0.88 0.70
C VAL A 323 -8.31 0.18 0.53
N PHE A 324 -9.01 0.53 1.60
CA PHE A 324 -10.03 1.57 1.57
C PHE A 324 -9.54 2.84 2.25
N ILE A 325 -9.30 3.89 1.47
CA ILE A 325 -8.83 5.17 1.96
C ILE A 325 -9.98 6.16 2.00
N THR A 326 -10.21 6.76 3.16
CA THR A 326 -11.22 7.82 3.32
C THR A 326 -10.84 8.76 4.46
N HIS A 327 -11.55 9.86 4.60
CA HIS A 327 -11.53 10.70 5.80
C HIS A 327 -12.77 10.50 6.68
N ASP A 328 -13.73 9.68 6.25
CA ASP A 328 -14.98 9.43 6.96
C ASP A 328 -14.90 8.13 7.77
N MET A 329 -14.86 8.26 9.09
CA MET A 329 -14.91 7.12 10.02
C MET A 329 -16.23 6.35 9.94
N GLY A 330 -17.34 6.97 9.57
CA GLY A 330 -18.61 6.27 9.39
C GLY A 330 -18.56 5.23 8.28
N VAL A 331 -17.87 5.55 7.18
CA VAL A 331 -17.64 4.63 6.06
C VAL A 331 -16.69 3.51 6.45
N ILE A 332 -15.61 3.82 7.19
CA ILE A 332 -14.68 2.81 7.71
C ILE A 332 -15.42 1.75 8.55
N ALA A 333 -16.34 2.19 9.40
CA ALA A 333 -17.12 1.28 10.25
C ALA A 333 -18.02 0.31 9.49
N GLU A 334 -18.31 0.59 8.21
CA GLU A 334 -19.21 -0.20 7.37
C GLU A 334 -18.42 -1.24 6.55
N ILE A 335 -17.28 -0.85 5.95
CA ILE A 335 -16.63 -1.65 4.89
C ILE A 335 -15.30 -2.31 5.29
N THR A 336 -14.67 -1.94 6.41
CA THR A 336 -13.29 -2.39 6.72
C THR A 336 -13.24 -3.39 7.86
N ASP A 337 -12.37 -4.39 7.76
CA ASP A 337 -12.10 -5.35 8.85
C ASP A 337 -11.13 -4.76 9.88
N ARG A 338 -10.12 -4.04 9.39
CA ARG A 338 -9.05 -3.40 10.18
C ARG A 338 -8.81 -1.99 9.69
N VAL A 339 -8.42 -1.08 10.58
CA VAL A 339 -8.22 0.33 10.25
C VAL A 339 -6.90 0.85 10.81
N ASN A 340 -6.20 1.61 9.97
CA ASN A 340 -5.01 2.38 10.31
C ASN A 340 -5.36 3.88 10.31
N VAL A 341 -5.21 4.53 11.47
CA VAL A 341 -5.43 5.96 11.65
C VAL A 341 -4.13 6.69 11.35
N MET A 342 -4.13 7.53 10.32
CA MET A 342 -2.98 8.25 9.81
C MET A 342 -3.01 9.73 10.22
N TYR A 343 -1.92 10.21 10.80
CA TYR A 343 -1.73 11.61 11.16
C TYR A 343 -0.32 12.08 10.76
N ALA A 344 -0.25 13.19 10.02
CA ALA A 344 0.99 13.85 9.63
C ALA A 344 2.11 12.89 9.14
N GLY A 345 1.77 11.95 8.25
CA GLY A 345 2.71 11.00 7.64
C GLY A 345 2.83 9.65 8.34
N GLU A 346 2.23 9.46 9.52
CA GLU A 346 2.48 8.31 10.39
C GLU A 346 1.17 7.59 10.73
N PHE A 347 1.23 6.28 10.95
CA PHE A 347 0.13 5.55 11.58
C PHE A 347 0.23 5.72 13.09
N VAL A 348 -0.78 6.37 13.66
CA VAL A 348 -0.82 6.69 15.10
C VAL A 348 -1.67 5.71 15.91
N GLU A 349 -2.51 4.93 15.25
CA GLU A 349 -3.27 3.83 15.85
C GLU A 349 -3.69 2.83 14.77
N SER A 350 -3.58 1.54 15.05
CA SER A 350 -4.06 0.46 14.17
C SER A 350 -4.80 -0.57 15.00
N ALA A 351 -5.99 -0.99 14.56
CA ALA A 351 -6.73 -2.07 15.23
C ALA A 351 -7.83 -2.66 14.33
N PRO A 352 -8.34 -3.87 14.63
CA PRO A 352 -9.62 -4.32 14.11
C PRO A 352 -10.70 -3.25 14.32
N VAL A 353 -11.58 -3.07 13.33
CA VAL A 353 -12.53 -1.95 13.30
C VAL A 353 -13.42 -1.92 14.55
N GLU A 354 -13.89 -3.09 15.00
CA GLU A 354 -14.75 -3.20 16.19
C GLU A 354 -14.02 -2.76 17.46
N VAL A 355 -12.74 -3.12 17.58
CA VAL A 355 -11.88 -2.77 18.72
C VAL A 355 -11.60 -1.27 18.74
N LEU A 356 -11.18 -0.70 17.61
CA LEU A 356 -10.87 0.73 17.50
C LEU A 356 -12.08 1.61 17.83
N PHE A 357 -13.28 1.22 17.38
CA PHE A 357 -14.51 1.99 17.63
C PHE A 357 -15.07 1.81 19.04
N GLY A 358 -14.75 0.69 19.70
CA GLY A 358 -15.15 0.40 21.08
C GLY A 358 -14.21 1.01 22.12
N ALA A 359 -12.90 0.95 21.89
CA ALA A 359 -11.87 1.35 22.84
C ALA A 359 -10.71 2.13 22.17
N PRO A 360 -10.97 3.27 21.52
CA PRO A 360 -9.93 4.08 20.87
C PRO A 360 -8.91 4.59 21.88
N LYS A 361 -7.62 4.43 21.58
CA LYS A 361 -6.51 4.74 22.49
C LYS A 361 -5.93 6.12 22.21
N HIS A 362 -5.52 6.41 20.97
CA HIS A 362 -4.85 7.64 20.64
C HIS A 362 -5.80 8.86 20.75
N PRO A 363 -5.41 9.98 21.39
CA PRO A 363 -6.26 11.16 21.55
C PRO A 363 -6.81 11.73 20.23
N TYR A 364 -6.04 11.64 19.14
CA TYR A 364 -6.48 11.99 17.78
C TYR A 364 -7.66 11.12 17.30
N THR A 365 -7.53 9.79 17.41
CA THR A 365 -8.58 8.83 17.02
C THR A 365 -9.86 9.07 17.79
N ARG A 366 -9.76 9.33 19.10
CA ARG A 366 -10.90 9.75 19.93
C ARG A 366 -11.55 11.02 19.40
N GLY A 367 -10.75 12.02 19.04
CA GLY A 367 -11.24 13.25 18.40
C GLY A 367 -11.99 13.00 17.08
N LEU A 368 -11.47 12.12 16.21
CA LEU A 368 -12.14 11.74 14.95
C LEU A 368 -13.48 11.07 15.20
N LEU A 369 -13.54 10.10 16.12
CA LEU A 369 -14.76 9.39 16.48
C LEU A 369 -15.81 10.30 17.14
N GLU A 370 -15.38 11.24 17.99
CA GLU A 370 -16.26 12.23 18.61
C GLU A 370 -16.84 13.24 17.61
N SER A 371 -16.18 13.40 16.46
CA SER A 371 -16.62 14.28 15.35
C SER A 371 -17.69 13.63 14.47
N ILE A 372 -17.95 12.32 14.61
CA ILE A 372 -18.96 11.60 13.82
C ILE A 372 -20.37 12.04 14.23
N PRO A 373 -21.22 12.50 13.28
CA PRO A 373 -22.61 12.84 13.55
C PRO A 373 -23.40 11.67 14.16
N GLY A 374 -24.26 11.95 15.14
CA GLY A 374 -25.17 10.95 15.72
C GLY A 374 -24.58 10.06 16.82
N ARG A 375 -23.25 9.91 16.93
CA ARG A 375 -22.62 9.17 18.06
C ARG A 375 -22.79 9.89 19.40
N ASN A 376 -22.74 11.21 19.40
CA ASN A 376 -22.91 12.05 20.59
C ASN A 376 -24.36 12.56 20.72
N ALA A 377 -25.32 11.64 20.81
CA ALA A 377 -26.74 11.95 21.00
C ALA A 377 -26.99 12.61 22.38
N GLY A 378 -26.76 13.92 22.46
CA GLY A 378 -26.90 14.71 23.69
C GLY A 378 -25.94 15.90 23.80
N ALA A 379 -24.94 16.02 22.93
CA ALA A 379 -24.09 17.20 22.86
C ALA A 379 -24.74 18.28 21.96
N ASP A 380 -24.92 19.49 22.49
CA ASP A 380 -25.49 20.64 21.74
C ASP A 380 -24.64 21.08 20.54
N ARG A 381 -23.38 20.61 20.44
CA ARG A 381 -22.44 20.89 19.35
C ARG A 381 -21.56 19.68 19.07
N LEU A 382 -21.31 19.42 17.78
CA LEU A 382 -20.26 18.50 17.34
C LEU A 382 -18.92 18.98 17.87
N ARG A 383 -18.14 18.07 18.45
CA ARG A 383 -16.77 18.36 18.83
C ARG A 383 -15.92 18.33 17.55
N THR A 384 -15.00 19.28 17.44
CA THR A 384 -14.08 19.39 16.32
C THR A 384 -12.66 19.43 16.87
N ILE A 385 -11.73 18.81 16.16
CA ILE A 385 -10.30 18.91 16.50
C ILE A 385 -9.81 20.29 16.01
N GLU A 386 -9.41 21.16 16.93
CA GLU A 386 -8.95 22.51 16.58
C GLU A 386 -7.60 22.49 15.84
N GLY A 387 -7.35 23.50 15.01
CA GLY A 387 -6.11 23.65 14.23
C GLY A 387 -6.10 22.86 12.92
N GLU A 388 -4.95 22.88 12.24
CA GLU A 388 -4.71 22.18 10.97
C GLU A 388 -3.71 21.03 11.18
N VAL A 389 -3.67 20.06 10.28
CA VAL A 389 -2.63 19.03 10.28
C VAL A 389 -1.29 19.71 9.99
N PRO A 390 -0.26 19.56 10.85
CA PRO A 390 1.03 20.16 10.62
C PRO A 390 1.67 19.56 9.35
N THR A 391 2.45 20.36 8.65
CA THR A 391 3.28 19.85 7.54
C THR A 391 4.47 19.10 8.15
N PRO A 392 4.66 17.79 7.86
CA PRO A 392 5.74 17.00 8.43
C PRO A 392 7.05 17.31 7.70
N ASN A 393 7.67 18.44 8.01
CA ASN A 393 8.90 18.91 7.36
C ASN A 393 10.17 18.74 8.20
N GLU A 394 10.03 18.35 9.46
CA GLU A 394 11.13 18.07 10.39
C GLU A 394 11.22 16.56 10.70
N GLU A 395 12.35 16.14 11.26
CA GLU A 395 12.48 14.77 11.76
C GLU A 395 11.49 14.50 12.90
N PRO A 396 10.92 13.28 12.97
CA PRO A 396 10.03 12.88 14.06
C PRO A 396 10.83 12.72 15.36
N THR A 397 11.13 13.82 16.05
CA THR A 397 11.81 13.78 17.37
C THR A 397 10.84 14.00 18.55
N TYR A 398 9.58 14.33 18.25
CA TYR A 398 8.53 14.61 19.21
C TYR A 398 7.16 14.16 18.66
N CYS A 399 6.14 14.07 19.51
CA CYS A 399 4.79 13.72 19.08
C CYS A 399 4.20 14.82 18.17
N ARG A 400 4.00 14.52 16.87
CA ARG A 400 3.45 15.49 15.89
C ARG A 400 2.07 16.04 16.28
N PHE A 401 1.30 15.29 17.08
CA PHE A 401 -0.03 15.71 17.53
C PHE A 401 0.00 16.63 18.78
N VAL A 402 1.15 16.84 19.42
CA VAL A 402 1.25 17.63 20.67
C VAL A 402 0.55 19.00 20.63
N PRO A 403 0.58 19.80 19.53
CA PRO A 403 -0.04 21.13 19.52
C PRO A 403 -1.57 21.10 19.55
N ARG A 404 -2.18 19.95 19.22
CA ARG A 404 -3.64 19.74 19.13
C ARG A 404 -4.15 18.74 20.18
N CYS A 405 -3.24 18.13 20.94
CA CYS A 405 -3.57 17.07 21.88
C CYS A 405 -4.11 17.64 23.20
N PRO A 406 -5.32 17.28 23.64
CA PRO A 406 -5.87 17.73 24.92
C PRO A 406 -5.19 17.08 26.14
N GLU A 407 -4.39 16.03 25.92
CA GLU A 407 -3.67 15.26 26.93
C GLU A 407 -2.15 15.43 26.83
N ALA A 408 -1.69 16.44 26.08
CA ALA A 408 -0.28 16.78 25.97
C ALA A 408 0.38 17.02 27.33
N PHE A 409 1.62 16.57 27.48
CA PHE A 409 2.49 16.82 28.62
C PHE A 409 3.94 16.97 28.15
N ASP A 410 4.82 17.49 29.02
CA ASP A 410 6.17 17.94 28.66
C ASP A 410 7.01 16.94 27.83
N ALA A 411 6.88 15.63 28.07
CA ALA A 411 7.66 14.64 27.31
C ALA A 411 7.22 14.52 25.84
N CYS A 412 5.96 14.83 25.52
CA CYS A 412 5.45 14.79 24.15
C CYS A 412 6.15 15.79 23.22
N GLU A 413 6.77 16.84 23.78
CA GLU A 413 7.54 17.84 23.02
C GLU A 413 8.99 17.44 22.79
N ALA A 414 9.45 16.33 23.41
CA ALA A 414 10.86 15.92 23.39
C ALA A 414 11.09 14.45 23.00
N VAL A 415 10.01 13.66 22.92
CA VAL A 415 10.06 12.22 22.61
C VAL A 415 9.02 11.92 21.55
N HIS A 416 9.46 11.28 20.47
CA HIS A 416 8.56 10.76 19.46
C HIS A 416 7.95 9.43 19.94
N PRO A 417 6.63 9.24 19.82
CA PRO A 417 5.99 8.01 20.23
C PRO A 417 6.10 6.93 19.15
N GLU A 418 6.66 5.79 19.53
CA GLU A 418 6.66 4.57 18.72
C GLU A 418 5.35 3.78 18.86
N ASN A 419 5.01 2.97 17.85
CA ASN A 419 3.83 2.10 17.90
C ASN A 419 4.03 0.97 18.90
N VAL A 420 3.22 0.94 19.95
CA VAL A 420 3.25 -0.11 20.98
C VAL A 420 1.94 -0.87 21.01
N ASP A 421 2.00 -2.14 21.40
CA ASP A 421 0.80 -2.94 21.65
C ASP A 421 0.02 -2.36 22.83
N VAL A 422 -1.28 -2.15 22.61
CA VAL A 422 -2.24 -1.61 23.57
C VAL A 422 -3.47 -2.50 23.73
N ALA A 423 -3.41 -3.73 23.18
CA ALA A 423 -4.43 -4.74 23.39
C ALA A 423 -4.54 -5.07 24.88
N GLY A 424 -5.78 -5.15 25.37
CA GLY A 424 -6.02 -5.70 26.70
C GLY A 424 -5.71 -7.20 26.72
N SER A 425 -5.49 -7.76 27.91
CA SER A 425 -5.20 -9.20 28.11
C SER A 425 -6.23 -10.18 27.52
N ASP A 426 -7.41 -9.67 27.15
CA ASP A 426 -8.56 -10.42 26.64
C ASP A 426 -8.84 -10.18 25.13
N THR A 427 -7.99 -9.42 24.43
CA THR A 427 -8.15 -9.06 23.00
C THR A 427 -7.04 -9.69 22.15
N GLU A 428 -7.34 -10.02 20.89
CA GLU A 428 -6.34 -10.46 19.92
C GLU A 428 -5.25 -9.37 19.73
N ALA A 429 -4.01 -9.80 19.53
CA ALA A 429 -2.78 -9.00 19.58
C ALA A 429 -2.56 -8.05 18.38
N ASP A 430 -3.62 -7.39 17.90
CA ASP A 430 -3.62 -6.58 16.69
C ASP A 430 -4.00 -5.10 16.95
N HIS A 431 -3.94 -4.59 18.19
CA HIS A 431 -4.19 -3.17 18.51
C HIS A 431 -2.91 -2.44 18.94
N THR A 432 -2.44 -1.51 18.11
CA THR A 432 -1.26 -0.69 18.39
C THR A 432 -1.59 0.80 18.45
N ALA A 433 -0.83 1.56 19.22
CA ALA A 433 -0.93 3.02 19.26
C ALA A 433 0.44 3.69 19.45
N ALA A 434 0.68 4.77 18.70
CA ALA A 434 1.84 5.64 18.84
C ALA A 434 1.53 6.78 19.82
N CYS A 435 1.54 6.52 21.13
CA CYS A 435 1.31 7.55 22.13
C CYS A 435 2.02 7.26 23.46
N LEU A 436 2.72 8.27 24.01
CA LEU A 436 3.44 8.20 25.29
C LEU A 436 2.56 7.98 26.53
N LEU A 437 1.25 7.85 26.36
CA LEU A 437 0.32 7.42 27.41
C LEU A 437 0.32 5.89 27.59
N TYR A 438 0.91 5.16 26.64
CA TYR A 438 0.95 3.70 26.60
C TYR A 438 2.40 3.20 26.60
N PRO A 439 2.67 1.94 27.01
CA PRO A 439 1.74 0.98 27.62
C PRO A 439 1.13 1.48 28.94
N GLU A 440 -0.17 1.24 29.16
CA GLU A 440 -0.92 1.82 30.29
C GLU A 440 -0.63 1.15 31.64
N ASP A 441 -0.02 -0.03 31.61
CA ASP A 441 0.41 -0.82 32.76
C ASP A 441 1.76 -0.36 33.34
N MET A 442 2.48 0.52 32.62
CA MET A 442 3.74 1.12 33.06
C MET A 442 3.52 2.47 33.75
N ALA A 443 4.43 2.82 34.66
CA ALA A 443 4.48 4.20 35.15
C ALA A 443 4.88 5.12 33.99
N ARG A 444 4.29 6.32 33.89
CA ARG A 444 4.51 7.25 32.76
C ARG A 444 5.98 7.53 32.44
N GLY A 445 6.84 7.62 33.45
CA GLY A 445 8.29 7.82 33.23
C GLY A 445 8.95 6.63 32.53
N ASP A 446 8.51 5.41 32.83
CA ASP A 446 9.02 4.18 32.23
C ASP A 446 8.48 4.02 30.80
N ALA A 447 7.20 4.34 30.56
CA ALA A 447 6.62 4.36 29.22
C ALA A 447 7.35 5.37 28.30
N VAL A 448 7.67 6.57 28.79
CA VAL A 448 8.47 7.54 28.04
C VAL A 448 9.87 6.99 27.73
N ALA A 449 10.52 6.34 28.69
CA ALA A 449 11.83 5.74 28.48
C ALA A 449 11.78 4.58 27.47
N TYR A 450 10.68 3.83 27.43
CA TYR A 450 10.42 2.78 26.43
C TYR A 450 10.43 3.39 25.02
N HIS A 451 9.59 4.40 24.75
CA HIS A 451 9.58 5.06 23.44
C HIS A 451 10.91 5.72 23.07
N GLN A 452 11.65 6.27 24.04
CA GLN A 452 12.99 6.82 23.79
C GLN A 452 14.01 5.75 23.37
N ALA A 453 13.92 4.55 23.96
CA ALA A 453 14.80 3.45 23.62
C ALA A 453 14.50 2.91 22.21
N GLU A 454 13.21 2.84 21.86
CA GLU A 454 12.75 2.39 20.54
C GLU A 454 13.09 3.37 19.42
N GLY A 455 12.84 4.68 19.61
CA GLY A 455 13.12 5.70 18.59
C GLY A 455 14.62 5.97 18.36
N GLY A 456 15.51 5.42 19.20
CA GLY A 456 16.96 5.58 19.09
C GLY A 456 17.66 4.66 18.07
N GLY A 457 16.95 3.66 17.51
CA GLY A 457 17.53 2.64 16.62
C GLY A 457 17.73 3.08 15.16
N GLY A 458 16.95 4.05 14.67
CA GLY A 458 16.98 4.51 13.28
C GLY A 458 18.10 5.52 13.00
N THR A 459 19.37 5.11 13.07
CA THR A 459 20.47 5.98 12.59
C THR A 459 20.42 6.05 11.06
N ILE A 460 19.85 7.15 10.56
CA ILE A 460 19.82 7.54 9.15
C ILE A 460 21.24 7.44 8.56
N ARG A 461 21.45 6.54 7.59
CA ARG A 461 22.52 6.73 6.62
C ARG A 461 22.07 7.89 5.73
N THR A 462 22.67 9.06 5.94
CA THR A 462 22.63 10.15 4.98
C THR A 462 23.18 9.63 3.66
N VAL A 463 22.30 9.29 2.72
CA VAL A 463 22.69 9.22 1.32
C VAL A 463 22.96 10.66 0.89
N ASP A 464 24.23 10.91 0.56
CA ASP A 464 24.76 12.20 0.16
C ASP A 464 23.85 12.92 -0.85
N ALA A 465 23.62 14.20 -0.60
CA ALA A 465 22.75 15.08 -1.39
C ALA A 465 23.31 15.45 -2.78
N ASP A 466 24.23 14.65 -3.33
CA ASP A 466 24.99 14.97 -4.56
C ASP A 466 24.78 13.95 -5.69
N LEU A 467 23.63 13.27 -5.75
CA LEU A 467 23.28 12.43 -6.91
C LEU A 467 22.47 13.24 -7.95
N ASP A 468 23.11 13.45 -9.09
CA ASP A 468 22.62 14.13 -10.29
C ASP A 468 21.31 13.50 -10.81
N PRO A 469 20.22 14.26 -11.03
CA PRO A 469 18.91 13.72 -11.39
C PRO A 469 18.82 12.96 -12.73
N ASP A 470 19.87 12.93 -13.56
CA ASP A 470 19.84 12.35 -14.91
C ASP A 470 20.35 10.89 -15.03
N GLU A 471 20.94 10.27 -14.00
CA GLU A 471 21.63 8.97 -14.15
C GLU A 471 20.73 7.70 -14.05
N ARG A 472 19.39 7.85 -13.94
CA ARG A 472 18.47 6.69 -13.97
C ARG A 472 17.74 6.47 -15.30
N THR A 473 18.13 7.15 -16.37
CA THR A 473 17.61 6.83 -17.71
C THR A 473 18.51 5.80 -18.40
N GLY A 474 18.38 4.53 -17.98
CA GLY A 474 18.87 3.38 -18.74
C GLY A 474 18.04 3.17 -20.01
N VAL A 475 18.13 4.10 -20.96
CA VAL A 475 17.68 3.91 -22.34
C VAL A 475 18.82 3.23 -23.08
N ASP A 476 18.66 1.93 -23.32
CA ASP A 476 19.53 1.16 -24.21
C ASP A 476 19.34 1.66 -25.66
N PRO A 477 20.32 2.32 -26.31
CA PRO A 477 20.13 2.95 -27.61
C PRO A 477 20.09 1.97 -28.79
N ASP A 478 20.35 0.68 -28.59
CA ASP A 478 20.65 -0.27 -29.68
C ASP A 478 19.65 -1.43 -29.86
N ALA A 479 18.36 -1.17 -29.61
CA ALA A 479 17.28 -2.12 -29.92
C ALA A 479 16.28 -1.55 -30.95
N SER A 480 16.77 -1.12 -32.12
CA SER A 480 15.90 -0.91 -33.30
C SER A 480 16.47 -1.62 -34.54
N GLY A 481 16.41 -2.96 -34.49
CA GLY A 481 16.66 -3.83 -35.63
C GLY A 481 15.38 -4.09 -36.44
N ASP A 482 15.23 -3.30 -37.50
CA ASP A 482 14.74 -3.70 -38.83
C ASP A 482 13.26 -4.13 -38.99
N ALA A 483 12.43 -3.17 -39.42
CA ALA A 483 11.23 -3.47 -40.20
C ALA A 483 10.87 -2.32 -41.17
N ARG A 484 11.11 -2.59 -42.46
CA ARG A 484 10.39 -2.10 -43.67
C ARG A 484 10.96 -0.92 -44.45
N ARG A 485 11.72 -1.32 -45.48
CA ARG A 485 11.59 -0.98 -46.91
C ARG A 485 10.62 0.15 -47.34
N SER A 486 11.20 0.95 -48.24
CA SER A 486 10.71 1.48 -49.53
C SER A 486 9.83 2.73 -49.53
N GLY A 487 10.34 3.77 -50.21
CA GLY A 487 9.49 4.82 -50.80
C GLY A 487 10.18 6.15 -51.08
N ALA A 488 10.81 6.25 -52.26
CA ALA A 488 10.93 7.43 -53.12
C ALA A 488 11.61 8.72 -52.60
N GLU A 489 12.78 8.94 -53.20
CA GLU A 489 13.49 10.18 -53.54
C GLU A 489 12.61 11.45 -53.61
N GLY A 490 13.05 12.49 -52.90
CA GLY A 490 12.64 13.88 -53.12
C GLY A 490 13.88 14.74 -53.32
N GLU A 491 14.14 15.15 -54.55
CA GLU A 491 14.94 16.34 -54.89
C GLU A 491 13.96 17.39 -55.40
N VAL A 492 13.70 18.45 -54.63
CA VAL A 492 13.57 19.83 -55.15
C VAL A 492 13.90 20.80 -54.00
N THR A 493 14.83 21.70 -54.30
CA THR A 493 15.37 22.81 -53.51
C THR A 493 14.40 23.98 -53.33
N ASP A 494 14.63 24.74 -52.25
CA ASP A 494 14.24 26.12 -51.94
C ASP A 494 13.51 26.95 -53.04
N ASP A 495 12.38 27.57 -52.67
CA ASP A 495 12.27 29.04 -52.56
C ASP A 495 10.86 29.48 -52.06
N GLU A 496 10.87 30.55 -51.26
CA GLU A 496 9.76 31.43 -50.75
C GLU A 496 8.88 30.99 -49.56
#